data_AF-A0A5R9DUE3-F1
#
_entry.id   AF-A0A5R9DUE3-F1
#
_cell.length_a   1.000
_cell.length_b   1.000
_cell.length_c   1.000
_cell.angle_alpha   90.00
_cell.angle_beta   90.00
_cell.angle_gamma   90.00
#
_symmetry.space_group_name_H-M   'P 1'
#
loop_
_entity.id
_entity.type
_entity.pdbx_description
1 polymer ?
#
loop_
_entity_poly.entity_id
_entity_poly.type
_entity_poly.pdbx_seq_one_letter_code
_entity_poly.pdbx_strand_id
1 'polypeptide(L)'
;MSEEHEPQEETEKVTILPARPWPVYNVDRARAELIAIEMLTRGASYLRVRHATGLSPKNVRRLQTLVAEEAKNPANPRIVCRTPARVQAMRARAQALPGQPRRRPTPSAEPPRPNQPDETSEPVQMTLALDC
;
A
#
# COMPACT_ATOMS: atom_id res chain seq x y z
N MET A 1 50.61 23.46 41.62
CA MET A 1 50.39 23.63 40.17
C MET A 1 49.58 22.44 39.75
N SER A 2 48.26 22.60 39.68
CA SER A 2 47.34 21.54 39.30
C SER A 2 47.07 21.70 37.82
N GLU A 3 47.59 20.79 37.01
CA GLU A 3 47.20 20.66 35.61
C GLU A 3 45.82 19.99 35.59
N GLU A 4 44.80 20.81 35.42
CA GLU A 4 43.41 20.39 35.26
C GLU A 4 43.24 19.89 33.83
N HIS A 5 43.24 18.56 33.68
CA HIS A 5 43.07 17.89 32.40
C HIS A 5 41.56 17.82 32.08
N GLU A 6 41.05 18.83 31.37
CA GLU A 6 39.70 18.78 30.80
C GLU A 6 39.61 17.62 29.80
N PRO A 7 38.66 16.68 29.95
CA PRO A 7 38.43 15.69 28.90
C PRO A 7 37.74 16.39 27.72
N GLN A 8 38.46 16.57 26.61
CA GLN A 8 37.88 16.99 25.34
C GLN A 8 36.85 15.94 24.89
N GLU A 9 35.57 16.29 24.93
CA GLU A 9 34.50 15.51 24.30
C GLU A 9 34.68 15.58 22.78
N GLU A 10 35.25 14.51 22.21
CA GLU A 10 35.27 14.29 20.77
C GLU A 10 33.83 14.07 20.29
N THR A 11 33.16 15.15 19.87
CA THR A 11 31.85 15.06 19.23
C THR A 11 32.01 14.34 17.89
N GLU A 12 31.77 13.03 17.88
CA GLU A 12 31.73 12.23 16.66
C GLU A 12 30.67 12.80 15.71
N LYS A 13 31.11 13.40 14.60
CA LYS A 13 30.21 13.95 13.58
C LYS A 13 29.57 12.80 12.81
N VAL A 14 28.42 12.32 13.30
CA VAL A 14 27.59 11.37 12.59
C VAL A 14 27.12 12.01 11.28
N THR A 15 27.70 11.57 10.17
CA THR A 15 27.33 12.06 8.84
C THR A 15 26.02 11.37 8.42
N ILE A 16 24.89 12.05 8.65
CA ILE A 16 23.59 11.58 8.18
C ILE A 16 23.47 11.89 6.68
N LEU A 17 23.52 10.86 5.83
CA LEU A 17 23.20 11.03 4.42
C LEU A 17 21.71 11.38 4.28
N PRO A 18 21.34 12.37 3.45
CA PRO A 18 19.95 12.70 3.24
C PRO A 18 19.20 11.49 2.68
N ALA A 19 17.99 11.28 3.17
CA ALA A 19 17.10 10.24 2.65
C ALA A 19 16.89 10.42 1.14
N ARG A 20 16.84 9.32 0.40
CA ARG A 20 16.51 9.38 -1.03
C ARG A 20 15.17 10.10 -1.21
N PRO A 21 15.06 11.02 -2.17
CA PRO A 21 13.80 11.69 -2.44
C PRO A 21 12.74 10.65 -2.81
N TRP A 22 11.52 10.88 -2.36
CA TRP A 22 10.39 10.02 -2.68
C TRP A 22 10.25 9.89 -4.20
N PRO A 23 9.95 8.69 -4.72
CA PRO A 23 9.75 8.50 -6.14
C PRO A 23 8.62 9.42 -6.60
N VAL A 24 8.96 10.37 -7.47
CA VAL A 24 7.99 11.29 -8.06
C VAL A 24 7.13 10.51 -9.04
N TYR A 25 5.91 10.19 -8.62
CA TYR A 25 4.94 9.52 -9.47
C TYR A 25 4.41 10.49 -10.52
N ASN A 26 4.55 10.14 -11.79
CA ASN A 26 3.94 10.90 -12.88
C ASN A 26 2.43 10.62 -12.90
N VAL A 27 1.65 11.56 -12.38
CA VAL A 27 0.19 11.45 -12.23
C VAL A 27 -0.50 11.32 -13.59
N ASP A 28 -0.03 12.06 -14.60
CA ASP A 28 -0.61 12.03 -15.95
C ASP A 28 -0.41 10.66 -16.61
N ARG A 29 0.77 10.09 -16.43
CA ARG A 29 1.05 8.72 -16.88
C ARG A 29 0.14 7.72 -16.17
N ALA A 30 -0.04 7.83 -14.86
CA ALA A 30 -0.92 6.95 -14.12
C ALA A 30 -2.38 7.06 -14.59
N ARG A 31 -2.87 8.28 -14.87
CA ARG A 31 -4.20 8.51 -15.46
C ARG A 31 -4.33 7.86 -16.83
N ALA A 32 -3.32 8.02 -17.70
CA ALA A 32 -3.32 7.40 -19.02
C ALA A 32 -3.31 5.86 -18.94
N GLU A 33 -2.56 5.28 -18.00
CA GLU A 33 -2.55 3.83 -17.76
C GLU A 33 -3.91 3.32 -17.26
N LEU A 34 -4.60 4.05 -16.39
CA LEU A 34 -5.96 3.72 -15.94
C LEU A 34 -6.98 3.73 -17.08
N ILE A 35 -6.98 4.78 -17.90
CA ILE A 35 -7.87 4.88 -19.08
C ILE A 35 -7.57 3.74 -20.06
N ALA A 36 -6.30 3.41 -20.27
CA ALA A 36 -5.90 2.31 -21.14
C ALA A 36 -6.44 0.96 -20.63
N ILE A 37 -6.34 0.69 -19.33
CA ILE A 37 -6.89 -0.53 -18.71
C ILE A 37 -8.40 -0.59 -18.92
N GLU A 38 -9.12 0.49 -18.65
CA GLU A 38 -10.57 0.57 -18.85
C GLU A 38 -10.97 0.31 -20.32
N MET A 39 -10.24 0.88 -21.27
CA MET A 39 -10.50 0.62 -22.70
C MET A 39 -10.24 -0.85 -23.06
N LEU A 40 -9.17 -1.45 -22.53
CA LEU A 40 -8.81 -2.84 -22.79
C LEU A 40 -9.82 -3.83 -22.19
N THR A 41 -10.32 -3.57 -20.98
CA THR A 41 -11.36 -4.41 -20.37
C THR A 41 -12.69 -4.32 -21.11
N ARG A 42 -12.98 -3.17 -21.75
CA ARG A 42 -14.11 -3.00 -22.67
C ARG A 42 -13.89 -3.64 -24.06
N GLY A 43 -12.73 -4.26 -24.32
CA GLY A 43 -12.41 -4.92 -25.58
C GLY A 43 -11.87 -4.01 -26.68
N ALA A 44 -11.38 -2.81 -26.35
CA ALA A 44 -10.77 -1.93 -27.34
C ALA A 44 -9.48 -2.53 -27.92
N SER A 45 -9.24 -2.31 -29.22
CA SER A 45 -8.03 -2.78 -29.89
C SER A 45 -6.77 -2.03 -29.43
N TYR A 46 -5.63 -2.69 -29.50
CA TYR A 46 -4.30 -2.14 -29.18
C TYR A 46 -4.05 -0.77 -29.81
N LEU A 47 -4.35 -0.64 -31.12
CA LEU A 47 -4.14 0.60 -31.87
C LEU A 47 -5.00 1.73 -31.31
N ARG A 48 -6.28 1.47 -31.02
CA ARG A 48 -7.20 2.46 -30.47
C ARG A 48 -6.75 2.95 -29.11
N VAL A 49 -6.30 2.05 -28.23
CA VAL A 49 -5.78 2.40 -26.90
C VAL A 49 -4.53 3.25 -27.01
N ARG A 50 -3.61 2.89 -27.91
CA ARG A 50 -2.36 3.64 -28.12
C ARG A 50 -2.64 5.07 -28.60
N HIS A 51 -3.53 5.23 -29.59
CA HIS A 51 -3.87 6.55 -30.12
C HIS A 51 -4.63 7.42 -29.11
N ALA A 52 -5.51 6.84 -28.29
CA ALA A 52 -6.29 7.59 -27.32
C ALA A 52 -5.49 8.03 -26.08
N THR A 53 -4.53 7.20 -25.62
CA THR A 53 -3.82 7.44 -24.35
C THR A 53 -2.41 7.98 -24.53
N GLY A 54 -1.85 7.95 -25.74
CA GLY A 54 -0.48 8.39 -26.01
C GLY A 54 0.60 7.53 -25.35
N LEU A 55 0.24 6.40 -24.73
CA LEU A 55 1.18 5.52 -24.05
C LEU A 55 2.14 4.86 -25.05
N SER A 56 3.36 4.59 -24.56
CA SER A 56 4.35 3.86 -25.35
C SER A 56 3.84 2.45 -25.72
N PRO A 57 4.22 1.92 -26.91
CA PRO A 57 3.88 0.56 -27.32
C PRO A 57 4.17 -0.52 -26.26
N LYS A 58 5.30 -0.39 -25.57
CA LYS A 58 5.74 -1.32 -24.52
C LYS A 58 4.76 -1.32 -23.34
N ASN A 59 4.30 -0.13 -22.92
CA ASN A 59 3.35 0.00 -21.82
C ASN A 59 2.00 -0.58 -22.19
N VAL A 60 1.47 -0.29 -23.39
CA VAL A 60 0.17 -0.82 -23.82
C VAL A 60 0.19 -2.36 -23.89
N ARG A 61 1.26 -2.96 -24.41
CA ARG A 61 1.43 -4.43 -24.41
C ARG A 61 1.48 -5.00 -23.00
N ARG A 62 2.24 -4.38 -22.10
CA ARG A 62 2.30 -4.78 -20.69
C ARG A 62 0.91 -4.75 -20.04
N LEU A 63 0.13 -3.68 -20.27
CA LEU A 63 -1.23 -3.56 -19.75
C LEU A 63 -2.17 -4.62 -20.32
N GLN A 64 -2.06 -4.96 -21.61
CA GLN A 64 -2.82 -6.06 -22.21
C GLN A 64 -2.55 -7.40 -21.53
N THR A 65 -1.28 -7.71 -21.25
CA THR A 65 -0.92 -8.93 -20.53
C THR A 65 -1.50 -8.91 -19.12
N LEU A 66 -1.40 -7.79 -18.39
CA LEU A 66 -1.96 -7.68 -17.05
C LEU A 66 -3.48 -7.89 -17.03
N VAL A 67 -4.20 -7.25 -17.94
CA VAL A 67 -5.66 -7.41 -18.09
C VAL A 67 -6.02 -8.85 -18.46
N ALA A 68 -5.26 -9.49 -19.34
CA ALA A 68 -5.48 -10.89 -19.71
C ALA A 68 -5.25 -11.86 -18.54
N GLU A 69 -4.19 -11.64 -17.75
CA GLU A 69 -3.92 -12.43 -16.54
C GLU A 69 -4.98 -12.22 -15.45
N GLU A 70 -5.51 -11.00 -15.32
CA GLU A 70 -6.60 -10.69 -14.40
C GLU A 70 -7.92 -11.32 -14.85
N ALA A 71 -8.21 -11.32 -16.15
CA ALA A 71 -9.38 -12.00 -16.71
C ALA A 71 -9.36 -13.52 -16.47
N LYS A 72 -8.17 -14.14 -16.42
CA LYS A 72 -8.02 -15.56 -16.05
C LYS A 72 -8.34 -15.82 -14.57
N ASN A 73 -8.17 -14.84 -13.70
CA ASN A 73 -8.34 -14.95 -12.25
C ASN A 73 -9.17 -13.78 -11.68
N PRO A 74 -10.48 -13.72 -11.96
CA PRO A 74 -11.32 -12.57 -11.57
C PRO A 74 -11.56 -12.47 -10.05
N ALA A 75 -11.20 -13.50 -9.28
CA ALA A 75 -11.51 -13.62 -7.86
C ALA A 75 -10.56 -12.86 -6.92
N ASN A 76 -9.43 -12.33 -7.42
CA ASN A 76 -8.43 -11.68 -6.58
C ASN A 76 -8.33 -10.18 -6.90
N PRO A 77 -9.25 -9.35 -6.38
CA PRO A 77 -9.13 -7.92 -6.56
C PRO A 77 -7.88 -7.46 -5.80
N ARG A 78 -6.85 -7.01 -6.53
CA ARG A 78 -5.65 -6.36 -5.98
C ARG A 78 -6.03 -4.95 -5.52
N ILE A 79 -6.88 -4.86 -4.50
CA ILE A 79 -7.26 -3.56 -3.96
C ILE A 79 -6.07 -3.06 -3.13
N VAL A 80 -5.38 -2.06 -3.70
CA VAL A 80 -4.33 -1.25 -3.06
C VAL A 80 -4.87 -0.46 -1.85
N CYS A 81 -6.19 -0.49 -1.61
CA CYS A 81 -6.81 -0.13 -0.35
C CYS A 81 -7.16 -1.42 0.40
N ARG A 82 -6.50 -1.66 1.55
CA ARG A 82 -6.81 -2.71 2.52
C ARG A 82 -8.33 -2.91 2.60
N THR A 83 -8.86 -3.97 2.01
CA THR A 83 -10.25 -4.31 2.24
C THR A 83 -10.35 -4.68 3.72
N PRO A 84 -11.19 -4.00 4.54
CA PRO A 84 -11.30 -4.36 5.95
C PRO A 84 -11.70 -5.83 6.04
N ALA A 85 -11.02 -6.60 6.91
CA ALA A 85 -11.15 -8.05 7.02
C ALA A 85 -12.61 -8.53 7.13
N ARG A 86 -13.51 -7.69 7.66
CA ARG A 86 -14.95 -7.94 7.77
C ARG A 86 -15.65 -8.18 6.41
N VAL A 87 -15.22 -7.51 5.34
CA VAL A 87 -15.83 -7.63 4.00
C VAL A 87 -15.37 -8.93 3.31
N GLN A 88 -14.12 -9.35 3.54
CA GLN A 88 -13.61 -10.63 3.01
C GLN A 88 -14.34 -11.82 3.65
N ALA A 89 -14.60 -11.78 4.96
CA ALA A 89 -15.35 -12.82 5.66
C ALA A 89 -16.81 -12.95 5.17
N MET A 90 -17.45 -11.82 4.82
CA MET A 90 -18.81 -11.81 4.26
C MET A 90 -18.85 -12.38 2.83
N ARG A 91 -17.88 -12.04 1.97
CA ARG A 91 -17.76 -12.64 0.62
C ARG A 91 -17.46 -14.13 0.66
N ALA A 92 -16.57 -14.58 1.55
CA ALA A 92 -16.27 -16.00 1.73
C ALA A 92 -17.51 -16.79 2.19
N ARG A 93 -18.35 -16.20 3.06
CA ARG A 93 -19.63 -16.80 3.46
C ARG A 93 -20.68 -16.81 2.34
N ALA A 94 -20.72 -15.77 1.51
CA ALA A 94 -21.67 -15.69 0.39
C ALA A 94 -21.29 -16.61 -0.79
N GLN A 95 -20.01 -16.96 -0.95
CA GLN A 95 -19.54 -17.93 -1.96
C GLN A 95 -19.65 -19.39 -1.50
N ALA A 96 -19.97 -19.65 -0.23
CA ALA A 96 -20.28 -20.99 0.24
C ALA A 96 -21.69 -21.38 -0.24
N LEU A 97 -21.78 -22.17 -1.30
CA LEU A 97 -23.03 -22.77 -1.76
C LEU A 97 -23.73 -23.52 -0.60
N PRO A 98 -25.07 -23.44 -0.49
CA PRO A 98 -25.80 -24.23 0.49
C PRO A 98 -25.74 -25.72 0.09
N GLY A 99 -25.02 -26.54 0.86
CA GLY A 99 -24.99 -28.00 0.66
C GLY A 99 -23.70 -28.74 1.03
N GLN A 100 -22.60 -28.06 1.37
CA GLN A 100 -21.38 -28.76 1.78
C GLN A 100 -21.44 -29.22 3.26
N PRO A 101 -21.20 -30.50 3.57
CA PRO A 101 -21.18 -30.98 4.95
C PRO A 101 -20.01 -30.36 5.71
N ARG A 102 -20.34 -29.62 6.79
CA ARG A 102 -19.39 -28.99 7.71
C ARG A 102 -18.55 -30.07 8.39
N ARG A 103 -17.27 -30.21 8.00
CA ARG A 103 -16.27 -30.79 8.92
C ARG A 103 -16.11 -29.84 10.10
N ARG A 104 -16.51 -30.33 11.27
CA ARG A 104 -16.36 -29.67 12.58
C ARG A 104 -14.89 -29.31 12.83
N PRO A 105 -14.52 -28.06 13.10
CA PRO A 105 -13.30 -27.78 13.84
C PRO A 105 -13.57 -28.05 15.33
N THR A 106 -12.65 -28.77 15.95
CA THR A 106 -12.55 -29.00 17.39
C THR A 106 -12.50 -27.69 18.19
N PRO A 107 -12.95 -27.65 19.46
CA PRO A 107 -12.94 -26.42 20.26
C PRO A 107 -11.51 -26.21 20.77
N SER A 108 -10.81 -25.23 20.21
CA SER A 108 -9.50 -24.82 20.71
C SER A 108 -9.49 -23.32 20.91
N ALA A 109 -9.33 -22.94 22.18
CA ALA A 109 -8.89 -21.67 22.74
C ALA A 109 -9.54 -20.38 22.22
N GLU A 110 -10.30 -19.77 23.12
CA GLU A 110 -10.70 -18.36 23.10
C GLU A 110 -9.48 -17.44 22.89
N PRO A 111 -9.44 -16.57 21.87
CA PRO A 111 -8.36 -15.59 21.73
C PRO A 111 -8.56 -14.42 22.71
N PRO A 112 -7.50 -13.92 23.36
CA PRO A 112 -7.61 -12.80 24.30
C PRO A 112 -8.05 -11.52 23.58
N ARG A 113 -8.95 -10.77 24.21
CA ARG A 113 -9.45 -9.47 23.75
C ARG A 113 -8.27 -8.47 23.71
N PRO A 114 -8.07 -7.73 22.60
CA PRO A 114 -7.13 -6.62 22.62
C PRO A 114 -7.73 -5.48 23.46
N ASN A 115 -6.99 -5.07 24.50
CA ASN A 115 -7.30 -3.89 25.31
C ASN A 115 -7.47 -2.66 24.40
N GLN A 116 -8.53 -1.90 24.63
CA GLN A 116 -8.69 -0.55 24.07
C GLN A 116 -7.50 0.31 24.54
N PRO A 117 -6.86 1.10 23.65
CA PRO A 117 -5.98 2.16 24.12
C PRO A 117 -6.84 3.31 24.66
N ASP A 118 -6.54 3.74 25.90
CA ASP A 118 -7.15 4.90 26.55
C ASP A 118 -6.99 6.18 25.69
N GLU A 119 -8.13 6.77 25.31
CA GLU A 119 -8.22 8.11 24.73
C GLU A 119 -8.07 9.18 25.83
N THR A 120 -6.85 9.43 26.32
CA THR A 120 -6.49 10.74 26.91
C THR A 120 -4.97 10.89 26.95
N SER A 121 -4.36 11.35 25.86
CA SER A 121 -3.12 12.11 25.96
C SER A 121 -3.19 13.24 24.96
N GLU A 122 -3.39 14.45 25.48
CA GLU A 122 -3.29 15.67 24.70
C GLU A 122 -1.90 15.74 24.05
N PRO A 123 -1.78 16.20 22.80
CA PRO A 123 -0.50 16.27 22.14
C PRO A 123 0.37 17.32 22.84
N VAL A 124 1.48 16.87 23.44
CA VAL A 124 2.53 17.74 23.96
C VAL A 124 3.10 18.54 22.80
N GLN A 125 2.81 19.84 22.76
CA GLN A 125 3.39 20.75 21.79
C GLN A 125 4.85 21.03 22.18
N MET A 126 5.77 20.61 21.33
CA MET A 126 7.18 20.96 21.44
C MET A 126 7.37 22.38 20.88
N THR A 127 7.39 23.40 21.73
CA THR A 127 7.84 24.75 21.36
C THR A 127 9.36 24.77 21.28
N LEU A 128 9.90 24.82 20.05
CA LEU A 128 11.30 25.15 19.80
C LEU A 128 11.48 26.67 19.97
N ALA A 129 12.22 27.08 20.99
CA ALA A 129 12.70 28.45 21.10
C ALA A 129 13.75 28.69 20.00
N LEU A 130 13.44 29.58 19.07
CA LEU A 130 14.43 30.16 18.16
C LEU A 130 14.97 31.40 18.87
N ASP A 131 16.14 31.25 19.50
CA ASP A 131 16.90 32.40 19.97
C ASP A 131 17.48 33.15 18.76
N CYS A 132 17.18 34.45 18.71
CA CYS A 132 17.61 35.41 17.69
C CYS A 132 19.00 35.98 17.99
#